data_AF-A0A959NTW1-F1
#
_entry.id   AF-A0A959NTW1-F1
#
_cell.length_a   1.000
_cell.length_b   1.000
_cell.length_c   1.000
_cell.angle_alpha   90.00
_cell.angle_beta   90.00
_cell.angle_gamma   90.00
#
_symmetry.space_group_name_H-M   'P 1'
#
loop_
_entity.id
_entity.type
_entity.pdbx_description
1 polymer ?
#
loop_
_entity_poly.entity_id
_entity_poly.type
_entity_poly.pdbx_seq_one_letter_code
_entity_poly.pdbx_strand_id
1 'polypeptide(L)'
;MIIKKIFALLFVFTVLLFPQKIKLGEQTKINSEIINECYFPQFSKDDSKIIFSTESYKGLYTFDLKNQRTKIISEQNGAGYKPIFLNDEEVAIKTFKVENGRKYHSVLIANINTGISEVLEVDKRRISLPQQIVGADFILLENSSINRKVLNNNKLQKTNQITKAIYSEDNSLFIIKENESIELSPLGKGVYVWESFSNDGENIIFTFGNKGAFICDLEGNILTNIKDAHYPKFSPDGKFVLYMKDSDDGYKYIASDLFVYSLEEDTEYELTNTEDKIEMYAEWSNDGKNIVYQTPQGEIYLAKIIIEN
;
A
#
# COMPACT_ATOMS: atom_id res chain seq x y z
N MET A 1 -31.88 61.78 22.32
CA MET A 1 -30.85 60.77 21.94
C MET A 1 -31.51 59.40 22.04
N ILE A 2 -31.93 58.83 20.90
CA ILE A 2 -32.73 57.58 20.84
C ILE A 2 -31.76 56.42 20.67
N ILE A 3 -31.68 55.54 21.68
CA ILE A 3 -30.87 54.32 21.64
C ILE A 3 -31.68 53.24 20.91
N LYS A 4 -31.33 52.95 19.65
CA LYS A 4 -31.82 51.79 18.91
C LYS A 4 -31.16 50.53 19.48
N LYS A 5 -31.95 49.68 20.15
CA LYS A 5 -31.52 48.32 20.51
C LYS A 5 -31.55 47.45 19.25
N ILE A 6 -30.37 47.04 18.78
CA ILE A 6 -30.23 46.03 17.73
C ILE A 6 -30.32 44.67 18.41
N PHE A 7 -31.39 43.92 18.14
CA PHE A 7 -31.49 42.51 18.48
C PHE A 7 -30.73 41.72 17.41
N ALA A 8 -29.60 41.12 17.76
CA ALA A 8 -28.92 40.15 16.91
C ALA A 8 -29.64 38.79 17.05
N LEU A 9 -30.29 38.35 15.97
CA LEU A 9 -30.93 37.03 15.90
C LEU A 9 -29.84 36.00 15.61
N LEU A 10 -29.53 35.14 16.57
CA LEU A 10 -28.56 34.05 16.40
C LEU A 10 -29.26 32.90 15.66
N PHE A 11 -28.97 32.73 14.37
CA PHE A 11 -29.42 31.57 13.59
C PHE A 11 -28.52 30.37 13.94
N VAL A 12 -29.03 29.44 14.75
CA VAL A 12 -28.39 28.14 14.95
C VAL A 12 -28.78 27.26 13.76
N PHE A 13 -27.87 27.09 12.81
CA PHE A 13 -28.00 26.08 11.77
C PHE A 13 -27.70 24.71 12.39
N THR A 14 -28.74 23.94 12.70
CA THR A 14 -28.60 22.51 12.97
C THR A 14 -28.32 21.80 11.65
N VAL A 15 -27.07 21.43 11.41
CA VAL A 15 -26.71 20.50 10.32
C VAL A 15 -27.20 19.12 10.73
N LEU A 16 -28.18 18.60 10.00
CA LEU A 16 -28.56 17.19 10.10
C LEU A 16 -27.45 16.38 9.45
N LEU A 17 -26.59 15.76 10.25
CA LEU A 17 -25.62 14.78 9.78
C LEU A 17 -26.36 13.44 9.61
N PHE A 18 -26.50 12.98 8.37
CA PHE A 18 -26.88 11.60 8.11
C PHE A 18 -25.63 10.73 8.28
N PRO A 19 -25.75 9.52 8.85
CA PRO A 19 -24.61 8.62 8.94
C PRO A 19 -24.15 8.26 7.53
N GLN A 20 -22.85 8.42 7.28
CA GLN A 20 -22.23 8.01 6.03
C GLN A 20 -22.47 6.51 5.80
N LYS A 21 -22.62 6.11 4.54
CA LYS A 21 -22.64 4.69 4.16
C LYS A 21 -21.55 4.43 3.13
N ILE A 22 -20.71 3.46 3.42
CA ILE A 22 -19.64 3.01 2.53
C ILE A 22 -19.91 1.57 2.16
N LYS A 23 -19.87 1.27 0.85
CA LYS A 23 -20.10 -0.09 0.33
C LYS A 23 -19.37 -0.30 -1.00
N LEU A 24 -19.22 -1.56 -1.38
CA LEU A 24 -18.80 -1.91 -2.74
C LEU A 24 -19.95 -1.75 -3.73
N GLY A 25 -19.64 -1.19 -4.89
CA GLY A 25 -20.48 -1.17 -6.08
C GLY A 25 -20.25 -2.39 -6.97
N GLU A 26 -20.28 -2.15 -8.27
CA GLU A 26 -19.97 -3.17 -9.28
C GLU A 26 -18.56 -3.74 -9.06
N GLN A 27 -18.47 -5.07 -9.16
CA GLN A 27 -17.23 -5.81 -9.04
C GLN A 27 -16.97 -6.59 -10.33
N THR A 28 -15.75 -6.49 -10.86
CA THR A 28 -15.34 -7.15 -12.10
C THR A 28 -14.12 -8.00 -11.84
N LYS A 29 -14.19 -9.28 -12.17
CA LYS A 29 -13.02 -10.16 -12.14
C LYS A 29 -12.05 -9.78 -13.26
N ILE A 30 -10.78 -9.59 -12.91
CA ILE A 30 -9.69 -9.38 -13.86
C ILE A 30 -9.21 -10.74 -14.35
N ASN A 31 -9.28 -10.96 -15.65
CA ASN A 31 -8.81 -12.21 -16.28
C ASN A 31 -7.62 -11.90 -17.17
N SER A 32 -6.45 -12.37 -16.77
CA SER A 32 -5.27 -12.34 -17.62
C SER A 32 -5.36 -13.43 -18.70
N GLU A 33 -4.90 -13.11 -19.91
CA GLU A 33 -4.84 -14.06 -21.03
C GLU A 33 -3.62 -15.00 -20.99
N ILE A 34 -2.65 -14.74 -20.10
CA ILE A 34 -1.40 -15.52 -19.99
C ILE A 34 -1.12 -16.04 -18.58
N ILE A 35 -1.78 -15.51 -17.55
CA ILE A 35 -1.61 -15.92 -16.15
C ILE A 35 -2.97 -16.34 -15.59
N ASN A 36 -3.06 -17.56 -15.04
CA ASN A 36 -4.31 -18.05 -14.46
C ASN A 36 -4.50 -17.60 -13.01
N GLU A 37 -3.41 -17.57 -12.24
CA GLU A 37 -3.42 -17.23 -10.82
C GLU A 37 -2.61 -15.97 -10.57
N CYS A 38 -3.30 -14.92 -10.17
CA CYS A 38 -2.78 -13.58 -10.03
C CYS A 38 -2.91 -13.14 -8.57
N TYR A 39 -1.81 -12.66 -8.00
CA TYR A 39 -1.71 -12.29 -6.59
C TYR A 39 -1.05 -10.92 -6.42
N PHE A 40 -1.25 -10.32 -5.25
CA PHE A 40 -0.76 -9.03 -4.78
C PHE A 40 -1.05 -7.89 -5.75
N PRO A 41 -2.34 -7.67 -6.10
CA PRO A 41 -2.73 -6.64 -7.04
C PRO A 41 -2.49 -5.24 -6.48
N GLN A 42 -2.08 -4.31 -7.33
CA GLN A 42 -2.00 -2.89 -7.03
C GLN A 42 -2.24 -2.06 -8.30
N PHE A 43 -2.72 -0.83 -8.15
CA PHE A 43 -2.85 0.08 -9.30
C PHE A 43 -1.49 0.62 -9.75
N SER A 44 -1.34 0.88 -11.05
CA SER A 44 -0.30 1.80 -11.54
C SER A 44 -0.56 3.21 -11.04
N LYS A 45 0.48 4.05 -11.02
CA LYS A 45 0.42 5.43 -10.50
C LYS A 45 -0.65 6.32 -11.18
N ASP A 46 -0.99 6.03 -12.42
CA ASP A 46 -2.00 6.72 -13.23
C ASP A 46 -3.38 6.01 -13.24
N ASP A 47 -3.55 4.97 -12.41
CA ASP A 47 -4.73 4.10 -12.35
C ASP A 47 -5.11 3.41 -13.68
N SER A 48 -4.24 3.40 -14.70
CA SER A 48 -4.55 2.81 -16.01
C SER A 48 -4.32 1.29 -16.08
N LYS A 49 -3.57 0.73 -15.14
CA LYS A 49 -3.19 -0.69 -15.12
C LYS A 49 -3.30 -1.25 -13.71
N ILE A 50 -3.49 -2.57 -13.64
CA ILE A 50 -3.27 -3.35 -12.42
C ILE A 50 -1.96 -4.09 -12.56
N ILE A 51 -1.07 -3.94 -11.60
CA ILE A 51 0.16 -4.72 -11.47
C ILE A 51 -0.10 -5.88 -10.52
N PHE A 52 0.39 -7.06 -10.86
CA PHE A 52 0.24 -8.26 -10.04
C PHE A 52 1.44 -9.22 -10.23
N SER A 53 1.52 -10.22 -9.38
CA SER A 53 2.50 -11.31 -9.43
C SER A 53 1.80 -12.67 -9.47
N THR A 54 2.59 -13.74 -9.55
CA THR A 54 2.09 -15.10 -9.29
C THR A 54 2.40 -15.52 -7.86
N GLU A 55 2.00 -16.74 -7.50
CA GLU A 55 2.29 -17.33 -6.20
C GLU A 55 3.78 -17.19 -5.83
N SER A 56 4.07 -16.99 -4.54
CA SER A 56 5.44 -16.83 -4.03
C SER A 56 6.22 -15.67 -4.66
N TYR A 57 5.51 -14.65 -5.18
CA TYR A 57 6.08 -13.43 -5.76
C TYR A 57 6.96 -13.68 -7.00
N LYS A 58 6.69 -14.74 -7.75
CA LYS A 58 7.44 -15.03 -8.98
C LYS A 58 6.90 -14.19 -10.14
N GLY A 59 7.80 -13.42 -10.75
CA GLY A 59 7.46 -12.52 -11.84
C GLY A 59 6.65 -11.29 -11.43
N LEU A 60 6.49 -10.37 -12.37
CA LEU A 60 5.72 -9.15 -12.25
C LEU A 60 5.04 -8.88 -13.60
N TYR A 61 3.75 -8.58 -13.55
CA TYR A 61 2.89 -8.48 -14.73
C TYR A 61 2.01 -7.23 -14.61
N THR A 62 1.56 -6.71 -15.75
CA THR A 62 0.55 -5.64 -15.81
C THR A 62 -0.67 -6.13 -16.56
N PHE A 63 -1.85 -5.71 -16.13
CA PHE A 63 -3.11 -5.81 -16.88
C PHE A 63 -3.60 -4.39 -17.19
N ASP A 64 -3.70 -4.06 -18.47
CA ASP A 64 -4.20 -2.76 -18.94
C ASP A 64 -5.73 -2.72 -18.89
N LEU A 65 -6.29 -1.80 -18.11
CA LEU A 65 -7.73 -1.72 -17.87
C LEU A 65 -8.53 -1.29 -19.10
N LYS A 66 -7.90 -0.61 -20.06
CA LYS A 66 -8.58 -0.09 -21.26
C LYS A 66 -8.68 -1.15 -22.35
N ASN A 67 -7.58 -1.84 -22.64
CA ASN A 67 -7.53 -2.83 -23.73
C ASN A 67 -7.57 -4.29 -23.25
N GLN A 68 -7.58 -4.50 -21.92
CA GLN A 68 -7.67 -5.81 -21.27
C GLN A 68 -6.56 -6.76 -21.71
N ARG A 69 -5.33 -6.24 -21.78
CA ARG A 69 -4.14 -7.01 -22.14
C ARG A 69 -3.18 -7.13 -20.98
N THR A 70 -2.63 -8.32 -20.83
CA THR A 70 -1.57 -8.61 -19.89
C THR A 70 -0.21 -8.49 -20.56
N LYS A 71 0.73 -7.85 -19.88
CA LYS A 71 2.14 -7.83 -20.28
C LYS A 71 3.02 -8.33 -19.14
N ILE A 72 4.13 -8.95 -19.53
CA ILE A 72 5.19 -9.39 -18.63
C ILE A 72 6.15 -8.22 -18.41
N ILE A 73 6.39 -7.85 -17.16
CA ILE A 73 7.49 -6.95 -16.78
C ILE A 73 8.74 -7.77 -16.47
N SER A 74 8.59 -8.86 -15.70
CA SER A 74 9.68 -9.76 -15.34
C SER A 74 9.14 -11.15 -15.02
N GLU A 75 9.92 -12.19 -15.29
CA GLU A 75 9.61 -13.58 -14.89
C GLU A 75 10.51 -14.06 -13.73
N GLN A 76 11.37 -13.18 -13.23
CA GLN A 76 12.38 -13.53 -12.23
C GLN A 76 11.74 -13.79 -10.86
N ASN A 77 12.35 -14.68 -10.07
CA ASN A 77 11.90 -14.95 -8.71
C ASN A 77 12.00 -13.68 -7.85
N GLY A 78 10.97 -13.41 -7.05
CA GLY A 78 10.91 -12.27 -6.15
C GLY A 78 10.46 -10.95 -6.80
N ALA A 79 10.39 -10.86 -8.13
CA ALA A 79 10.03 -9.63 -8.83
C ALA A 79 8.68 -9.03 -8.39
N GLY A 80 7.76 -9.87 -7.91
CA GLY A 80 6.47 -9.45 -7.38
C GLY A 80 6.45 -8.96 -5.95
N TYR A 81 7.55 -9.08 -5.21
CA TYR A 81 7.59 -8.74 -3.80
C TYR A 81 7.77 -7.23 -3.63
N LYS A 82 6.64 -6.54 -3.43
CA LYS A 82 6.58 -5.10 -3.08
C LYS A 82 7.37 -4.22 -4.08
N PRO A 83 6.99 -4.24 -5.37
CA PRO A 83 7.62 -3.39 -6.37
C PRO A 83 7.33 -1.90 -6.08
N ILE A 84 8.27 -1.02 -6.40
CA ILE A 84 8.18 0.41 -6.05
C ILE A 84 8.09 1.25 -7.31
N PHE A 85 6.95 1.90 -7.51
CA PHE A 85 6.76 2.84 -8.61
C PHE A 85 7.62 4.07 -8.44
N LEU A 86 8.52 4.29 -9.41
CA LEU A 86 9.37 5.48 -9.46
C LEU A 86 8.65 6.62 -10.19
N ASN A 87 7.93 6.25 -11.25
CA ASN A 87 7.09 7.13 -12.05
C ASN A 87 6.04 6.28 -12.81
N ASP A 88 5.35 6.87 -13.77
CA ASP A 88 4.27 6.21 -14.52
C ASP A 88 4.78 5.11 -15.48
N GLU A 89 6.09 5.08 -15.76
CA GLU A 89 6.72 4.16 -16.71
C GLU A 89 7.70 3.19 -16.05
N GLU A 90 8.24 3.50 -14.88
CA GLU A 90 9.34 2.76 -14.26
C GLU A 90 8.98 2.24 -12.87
N VAL A 91 9.36 0.99 -12.63
CA VAL A 91 9.17 0.30 -11.36
C VAL A 91 10.48 -0.35 -10.91
N ALA A 92 10.88 -0.10 -9.68
CA ALA A 92 12.00 -0.80 -9.05
C ALA A 92 11.51 -2.14 -8.48
N ILE A 93 12.22 -3.21 -8.80
CA ILE A 93 11.90 -4.58 -8.38
C ILE A 93 13.11 -5.24 -7.72
N LYS A 94 12.85 -6.11 -6.74
CA LYS A 94 13.88 -6.93 -6.10
C LYS A 94 13.74 -8.38 -6.55
N THR A 95 14.75 -8.92 -7.19
CA THR A 95 14.75 -10.34 -7.62
C THR A 95 15.73 -11.15 -6.77
N PHE A 96 15.68 -12.48 -6.89
CA PHE A 96 16.69 -13.33 -6.29
C PHE A 96 17.04 -14.57 -7.12
N LYS A 97 18.27 -15.04 -6.95
CA LYS A 97 18.73 -16.37 -7.35
C LYS A 97 19.22 -17.14 -6.12
N VAL A 98 19.29 -18.47 -6.26
CA VAL A 98 19.88 -19.36 -5.25
C VAL A 98 21.11 -20.02 -5.85
N GLU A 99 22.25 -19.85 -5.20
CA GLU A 99 23.52 -20.42 -5.62
C GLU A 99 24.22 -21.04 -4.41
N ASN A 100 24.62 -22.31 -4.50
CA ASN A 100 25.23 -23.06 -3.39
C ASN A 100 24.43 -22.98 -2.07
N GLY A 101 23.10 -23.08 -2.17
CA GLY A 101 22.19 -23.02 -1.03
C GLY A 101 22.02 -21.62 -0.41
N ARG A 102 22.58 -20.58 -1.03
CA ARG A 102 22.48 -19.19 -0.54
C ARG A 102 21.65 -18.35 -1.50
N LYS A 103 20.76 -17.52 -0.94
CA LYS A 103 19.98 -16.54 -1.69
C LYS A 103 20.82 -15.28 -1.94
N TYR A 104 20.80 -14.81 -3.18
CA TYR A 104 21.44 -13.58 -3.64
C TYR A 104 20.38 -12.72 -4.33
N HIS A 105 20.31 -11.46 -3.94
CA HIS A 105 19.31 -10.50 -4.38
C HIS A 105 19.90 -9.50 -5.37
N SER A 106 19.08 -9.12 -6.34
CA SER A 106 19.40 -8.05 -7.29
C SER A 106 18.26 -7.03 -7.28
N VAL A 107 18.59 -5.77 -7.56
CA VAL A 107 17.61 -4.69 -7.74
C VAL A 107 17.67 -4.25 -9.19
N LEU A 108 16.51 -4.19 -9.83
CA LEU A 108 16.36 -3.76 -11.21
C LEU A 108 15.36 -2.62 -11.29
N ILE A 109 15.53 -1.75 -12.27
CA ILE A 109 14.51 -0.79 -12.68
C ILE A 109 13.95 -1.29 -14.01
N ALA A 110 12.66 -1.60 -14.03
CA ALA A 110 11.98 -2.15 -15.17
C ALA A 110 10.98 -1.13 -15.73
N ASN A 111 10.93 -1.01 -17.05
CA ASN A 111 9.89 -0.25 -17.73
C ASN A 111 8.60 -1.07 -17.77
N ILE A 112 7.53 -0.52 -17.22
CA ILE A 112 6.22 -1.14 -17.03
C ILE A 112 5.58 -1.52 -18.38
N ASN A 113 5.84 -0.73 -19.43
CA ASN A 113 5.19 -0.91 -20.73
C ASN A 113 5.90 -1.88 -21.67
N THR A 114 7.23 -2.00 -21.54
CA THR A 114 8.09 -2.77 -22.44
C THR A 114 8.73 -4.00 -21.79
N GLY A 115 8.81 -4.05 -20.45
CA GLY A 115 9.51 -5.10 -19.71
C GLY A 115 11.05 -5.00 -19.78
N ILE A 116 11.59 -4.02 -20.50
CA ILE A 116 13.04 -3.77 -20.54
C ILE A 116 13.48 -3.31 -19.15
N SER A 117 14.58 -3.88 -18.64
CA SER A 117 15.10 -3.54 -17.33
C SER A 117 16.59 -3.22 -17.34
N GLU A 118 16.98 -2.28 -16.49
CA GLU A 118 18.36 -2.02 -16.12
C GLU A 118 18.66 -2.59 -14.72
N VAL A 119 19.88 -3.10 -14.53
CA VAL A 119 20.32 -3.65 -13.25
C VAL A 119 20.96 -2.53 -12.43
N LEU A 120 20.40 -2.26 -11.25
CA LEU A 120 20.90 -1.26 -10.33
C LEU A 120 21.90 -1.85 -9.33
N GLU A 121 21.60 -3.04 -8.80
CA GLU A 121 22.45 -3.79 -7.87
C GLU A 121 22.36 -5.27 -8.18
N VAL A 122 23.47 -5.99 -8.02
CA VAL A 122 23.58 -7.42 -8.36
C VAL A 122 24.22 -8.22 -7.25
N ASP A 123 23.70 -9.44 -7.06
CA ASP A 123 24.28 -10.49 -6.21
C ASP A 123 24.56 -10.08 -4.75
N LYS A 124 23.65 -9.29 -4.17
CA LYS A 124 23.73 -8.84 -2.78
C LYS A 124 23.13 -9.87 -1.82
N ARG A 125 23.78 -10.09 -0.69
CA ARG A 125 23.28 -11.00 0.36
C ARG A 125 22.19 -10.37 1.22
N ARG A 126 22.25 -9.05 1.42
CA ARG A 126 21.32 -8.28 2.24
C ARG A 126 21.08 -6.93 1.57
N ILE A 127 19.95 -6.83 0.88
CA ILE A 127 19.48 -5.60 0.26
C ILE A 127 17.96 -5.50 0.43
N SER A 128 17.50 -4.32 0.82
CA SER A 128 16.08 -4.04 1.05
C SER A 128 15.65 -2.84 0.24
N LEU A 129 14.46 -2.98 -0.35
CA LEU A 129 13.72 -1.87 -0.91
C LEU A 129 12.82 -1.29 0.19
N PRO A 130 12.56 0.02 0.18
CA PRO A 130 11.56 0.61 1.04
C PRO A 130 10.19 0.04 0.70
N GLN A 131 9.27 0.02 1.66
CA GLN A 131 7.87 -0.24 1.37
C GLN A 131 7.23 0.89 0.58
N GLN A 132 7.60 2.11 0.94
CA GLN A 132 7.07 3.32 0.35
C GLN A 132 8.09 4.43 0.46
N ILE A 133 8.07 5.33 -0.51
CA ILE A 133 8.88 6.54 -0.55
C ILE A 133 7.92 7.73 -0.72
N VAL A 134 8.13 8.76 0.10
CA VAL A 134 7.52 10.08 -0.08
C VAL A 134 8.64 11.04 -0.43
N GLY A 135 8.65 11.57 -1.66
CA GLY A 135 9.73 12.43 -2.16
C GLY A 135 10.32 11.91 -3.47
N ALA A 136 11.54 12.36 -3.79
CA ALA A 136 12.14 12.18 -5.11
C ALA A 136 13.29 11.17 -5.15
N ASP A 137 14.01 10.94 -4.04
CA ASP A 137 15.18 10.07 -4.06
C ASP A 137 14.77 8.60 -3.88
N PHE A 138 15.40 7.72 -4.66
CA PHE A 138 15.32 6.29 -4.41
C PHE A 138 16.38 5.89 -3.37
N ILE A 139 15.93 5.27 -2.29
CA ILE A 139 16.78 4.86 -1.18
C ILE A 139 16.71 3.35 -1.09
N LEU A 140 17.86 2.70 -0.93
CA LEU A 140 17.92 1.27 -0.62
C LEU A 140 18.79 1.05 0.62
N LEU A 141 18.53 -0.03 1.34
CA LEU A 141 19.37 -0.45 2.47
C LEU A 141 20.25 -1.62 2.04
N GLU A 142 21.56 -1.50 2.23
CA GLU A 142 22.52 -2.59 2.04
C GLU A 142 23.19 -2.90 3.39
N ASN A 143 23.03 -4.14 3.88
CA ASN A 143 23.43 -4.51 5.24
C ASN A 143 22.92 -3.50 6.31
N SER A 144 21.66 -3.09 6.19
CA SER A 144 20.99 -2.10 7.05
C SER A 144 21.64 -0.70 7.05
N SER A 145 22.55 -0.43 6.10
CA SER A 145 23.16 0.88 5.88
C SER A 145 22.49 1.59 4.70
N ILE A 146 22.24 2.89 4.85
CA ILE A 146 21.60 3.73 3.83
C ILE A 146 22.48 3.83 2.59
N ASN A 147 21.93 3.49 1.42
CA ASN A 147 22.58 3.63 0.12
C ASN A 147 21.68 4.48 -0.82
N ARG A 148 22.12 5.74 -0.98
CA ARG A 148 21.63 6.80 -1.90
C ARG A 148 21.68 6.41 -3.37
N LYS A 149 20.57 6.20 -4.09
CA LYS A 149 20.60 6.08 -5.56
C LYS A 149 19.87 7.24 -6.22
N VAL A 150 20.63 8.06 -6.96
CA VAL A 150 20.08 9.11 -7.83
C VAL A 150 19.76 8.48 -9.17
N LEU A 151 18.48 8.34 -9.50
CA LEU A 151 18.05 7.51 -10.64
C LEU A 151 18.05 8.19 -12.01
N ASN A 152 18.24 9.52 -12.12
CA ASN A 152 18.77 10.21 -13.31
C ASN A 152 18.63 11.74 -13.17
N ASN A 153 19.59 12.49 -13.71
CA ASN A 153 19.69 13.96 -13.65
C ASN A 153 18.65 14.76 -14.49
N ASN A 154 17.59 14.12 -15.00
CA ASN A 154 16.60 14.80 -15.85
C ASN A 154 15.22 14.82 -15.17
N LYS A 155 14.94 15.96 -14.51
CA LYS A 155 13.63 16.42 -14.03
C LYS A 155 12.86 15.45 -13.12
N LEU A 156 13.51 14.93 -12.07
CA LEU A 156 12.81 14.92 -10.79
C LEU A 156 12.54 16.40 -10.47
N GLN A 157 11.27 16.81 -10.46
CA GLN A 157 10.92 18.14 -9.99
C GLN A 157 11.66 18.34 -8.66
N LYS A 158 12.40 19.44 -8.50
CA LYS A 158 12.90 19.83 -7.17
C LYS A 158 11.67 19.92 -6.27
N THR A 159 11.36 18.85 -5.56
CA THR A 159 10.34 18.90 -4.54
C THR A 159 11.02 19.60 -3.36
N ASN A 160 10.33 20.55 -2.74
CA ASN A 160 10.76 21.07 -1.45
C ASN A 160 10.46 20.06 -0.32
N GLN A 161 9.99 18.86 -0.66
CA GLN A 161 9.63 17.83 0.31
C GLN A 161 10.86 16.96 0.61
N ILE A 162 11.11 16.79 1.89
CA ILE A 162 12.12 15.89 2.41
C ILE A 162 11.79 14.46 1.97
N THR A 163 12.74 13.77 1.35
CA THR A 163 12.56 12.35 1.02
C THR A 163 12.47 11.54 2.32
N LYS A 164 11.33 10.88 2.52
CA LYS A 164 11.08 9.89 3.57
C LYS A 164 10.94 8.51 2.95
N ALA A 165 11.47 7.49 3.60
CA ALA A 165 11.27 6.10 3.20
C ALA A 165 11.04 5.22 4.43
N ILE A 166 10.16 4.23 4.32
CA ILE A 166 9.83 3.32 5.42
C ILE A 166 10.21 1.88 5.09
N TYR A 167 10.73 1.16 6.08
CA TYR A 167 11.16 -0.21 6.01
C TYR A 167 10.70 -0.98 7.26
N SER A 168 10.48 -2.28 7.11
CA SER A 168 10.45 -3.24 8.21
C SER A 168 11.64 -4.17 8.05
N GLU A 169 12.57 -4.08 9.00
CA GLU A 169 13.72 -5.00 9.14
C GLU A 169 13.77 -5.48 10.59
N ASP A 170 14.18 -6.73 10.81
CA ASP A 170 14.41 -7.31 12.15
C ASP A 170 13.27 -7.13 13.17
N ASN A 171 12.03 -7.02 12.67
CA ASN A 171 10.82 -6.76 13.45
C ASN A 171 10.75 -5.36 14.09
N SER A 172 11.38 -4.35 13.47
CA SER A 172 11.26 -2.94 13.81
C SER A 172 10.86 -2.14 12.58
N LEU A 173 10.22 -0.99 12.80
CA LEU A 173 10.00 0.00 11.75
C LEU A 173 11.25 0.89 11.65
N PHE A 174 11.73 1.13 10.43
CA PHE A 174 12.78 2.11 10.17
C PHE A 174 12.25 3.19 9.25
N ILE A 175 12.38 4.44 9.68
CA ILE A 175 12.18 5.60 8.84
C ILE A 175 13.55 6.11 8.42
N ILE A 176 13.71 6.38 7.13
CA ILE A 176 14.81 7.21 6.64
C ILE A 176 14.25 8.60 6.39
N LYS A 177 14.79 9.61 7.07
CA LYS A 177 14.48 11.03 6.85
C LYS A 177 15.79 11.75 6.54
N GLU A 178 15.88 12.36 5.36
CA GLU A 178 17.09 13.04 4.87
C GLU A 178 18.35 12.18 4.80
N ASN A 179 19.06 11.91 5.89
CA ASN A 179 20.22 11.00 5.94
C ASN A 179 20.28 10.23 7.27
N GLU A 180 19.23 10.34 8.08
CA GLU A 180 19.13 9.68 9.36
C GLU A 180 18.20 8.47 9.24
N SER A 181 18.62 7.37 9.83
CA SER A 181 17.76 6.21 10.06
C SER A 181 17.24 6.30 11.49
N ILE A 182 15.92 6.30 11.61
CA ILE A 182 15.20 6.35 12.88
C ILE A 182 14.53 5.00 13.03
N GLU A 183 14.94 4.23 14.04
CA GLU A 183 14.23 3.03 14.45
C GLU A 183 13.02 3.44 15.31
N LEU A 184 11.84 2.98 14.93
CA LEU A 184 10.61 3.15 15.69
C LEU A 184 10.10 1.79 16.17
N SER A 185 9.79 1.74 17.46
CA SER A 185 9.07 0.64 18.10
C SER A 185 7.93 1.18 18.97
N PRO A 186 6.86 1.77 18.38
CA PRO A 186 5.79 2.45 19.12
C PRO A 186 5.12 1.60 20.21
N LEU A 187 5.12 0.27 20.05
CA LEU A 187 4.52 -0.70 20.97
C LEU A 187 5.57 -1.59 21.66
N GLY A 188 6.85 -1.20 21.61
CA GLY A 188 7.98 -1.99 22.08
C GLY A 188 8.34 -3.15 21.13
N LYS A 189 9.06 -4.14 21.66
CA LYS A 189 9.51 -5.31 20.90
C LYS A 189 8.32 -6.15 20.45
N GLY A 190 8.24 -6.43 19.15
CA GLY A 190 7.22 -7.31 18.56
C GLY A 190 7.42 -7.42 17.07
N VAL A 191 6.37 -7.76 16.31
CA VAL A 191 6.41 -7.94 14.86
C VAL A 191 5.61 -6.83 14.19
N TYR A 192 6.29 -5.97 13.45
CA TYR A 192 5.70 -4.89 12.67
C TYR A 192 5.70 -5.27 11.20
N VAL A 193 4.51 -5.30 10.59
CA VAL A 193 4.32 -5.68 9.18
C VAL A 193 3.26 -4.81 8.51
N TRP A 194 3.29 -4.80 7.18
CA TRP A 194 2.35 -4.08 6.32
C TRP A 194 2.30 -2.58 6.61
N GLU A 195 3.48 -2.02 6.85
CA GLU A 195 3.68 -0.62 7.14
C GLU A 195 3.61 0.26 5.88
N SER A 196 2.99 1.42 6.01
CA SER A 196 2.97 2.45 4.98
C SER A 196 2.85 3.84 5.59
N PHE A 197 3.25 4.88 4.86
CA PHE A 197 2.95 6.26 5.19
C PHE A 197 1.51 6.62 4.80
N SER A 198 0.95 7.61 5.48
CA SER A 198 -0.13 8.44 4.91
C SER A 198 0.40 9.22 3.70
N ASN A 199 -0.51 9.67 2.82
CA ASN A 199 -0.11 10.35 1.57
C ASN A 199 0.66 11.67 1.80
N ASP A 200 0.43 12.35 2.91
CA ASP A 200 1.20 13.53 3.33
C ASP A 200 2.57 13.18 3.95
N GLY A 201 2.79 11.91 4.28
CA GLY A 201 4.02 11.41 4.89
C GLY A 201 4.17 11.75 6.37
N GLU A 202 3.11 12.15 7.06
CA GLU A 202 3.16 12.56 8.47
C GLU A 202 2.74 11.46 9.46
N ASN A 203 2.01 10.45 9.00
CA ASN A 203 1.60 9.32 9.81
C ASN A 203 2.07 8.00 9.20
N ILE A 204 2.17 6.99 10.04
CA ILE A 204 2.49 5.61 9.66
C ILE A 204 1.36 4.72 10.13
N ILE A 205 0.90 3.85 9.25
CA ILE A 205 0.03 2.74 9.60
C ILE A 205 0.81 1.44 9.51
N PHE A 206 0.54 0.50 10.43
CA PHE A 206 1.18 -0.81 10.46
C PHE A 206 0.31 -1.82 11.22
N THR A 207 0.55 -3.12 11.02
CA THR A 207 0.01 -4.20 11.86
C THR A 207 1.03 -4.64 12.88
N PHE A 208 0.59 -4.90 14.12
CA PHE A 208 1.45 -5.37 15.21
C PHE A 208 1.02 -6.74 15.72
N GLY A 209 1.75 -7.79 15.29
CA GLY A 209 1.41 -9.17 15.61
C GLY A 209 -0.05 -9.49 15.29
N ASN A 210 -0.78 -10.04 16.26
CA ASN A 210 -2.21 -10.34 16.18
C ASN A 210 -3.09 -9.29 16.88
N LYS A 211 -2.57 -8.08 17.16
CA LYS A 211 -3.31 -7.05 17.91
C LYS A 211 -4.13 -6.12 17.02
N GLY A 212 -3.99 -6.24 15.69
CA GLY A 212 -4.60 -5.35 14.71
C GLY A 212 -3.66 -4.26 14.20
N ALA A 213 -4.27 -3.22 13.61
CA ALA A 213 -3.58 -2.11 12.98
C ALA A 213 -3.46 -0.90 13.92
N PHE A 214 -2.36 -0.18 13.79
CA PHE A 214 -2.07 1.03 14.56
C PHE A 214 -1.64 2.14 13.62
N ILE A 215 -2.06 3.36 13.97
CA ILE A 215 -1.55 4.58 13.35
C ILE A 215 -0.70 5.30 14.39
N CYS A 216 0.51 5.71 14.02
CA CYS A 216 1.36 6.58 14.82
C CYS A 216 1.89 7.76 14.01
N ASP A 217 2.30 8.82 14.71
CA ASP A 217 3.12 9.87 14.13
C ASP A 217 4.58 9.41 13.91
N LEU A 218 5.43 10.30 13.39
CA LEU A 218 6.84 10.00 13.10
C LEU A 218 7.71 9.92 14.36
N GLU A 219 7.19 10.33 15.51
CA GLU A 219 7.80 10.21 16.83
C GLU A 219 7.39 8.90 17.53
N GLY A 220 6.45 8.15 16.95
CA GLY A 220 5.96 6.87 17.47
C GLY A 220 4.83 6.99 18.49
N ASN A 221 4.17 8.14 18.60
CA ASN A 221 2.98 8.29 19.43
C ASN A 221 1.79 7.63 18.73
N ILE A 222 1.12 6.69 19.41
CA ILE A 222 -0.06 6.02 18.87
C ILE A 222 -1.24 7.00 18.82
N LEU A 223 -1.80 7.19 17.63
CA LEU A 223 -2.94 8.05 17.36
C LEU A 223 -4.24 7.24 17.27
N THR A 224 -4.19 6.03 16.71
CA THR A 224 -5.36 5.18 16.47
C THR A 224 -4.99 3.71 16.60
N ASN A 225 -5.95 2.90 17.06
CA ASN A 225 -5.87 1.43 17.08
C ASN A 225 -7.15 0.85 16.48
N ILE A 226 -7.02 0.11 15.39
CA ILE A 226 -8.09 -0.62 14.73
C ILE A 226 -7.89 -2.10 15.04
N LYS A 227 -8.66 -2.62 16.00
CA LYS A 227 -8.53 -3.99 16.49
C LYS A 227 -8.81 -5.00 15.37
N ASP A 228 -8.06 -6.09 15.39
CA ASP A 228 -8.20 -7.23 14.46
C ASP A 228 -8.05 -6.86 12.96
N ALA A 229 -7.59 -5.63 12.67
CA ALA A 229 -7.33 -5.19 11.30
C ALA A 229 -5.97 -5.68 10.81
N HIS A 230 -5.98 -6.38 9.68
CA HIS A 230 -4.78 -6.85 8.98
C HIS A 230 -4.67 -6.20 7.59
N TYR A 231 -3.44 -6.09 7.10
CA TYR A 231 -3.10 -5.45 5.82
C TYR A 231 -3.72 -4.03 5.65
N PRO A 232 -3.48 -3.10 6.59
CA PRO A 232 -4.14 -1.81 6.57
C PRO A 232 -3.54 -0.86 5.52
N LYS A 233 -4.40 -0.07 4.87
CA LYS A 233 -4.05 0.90 3.83
C LYS A 233 -4.83 2.19 3.98
N PHE A 234 -4.13 3.31 4.08
CA PHE A 234 -4.76 4.62 3.98
C PHE A 234 -5.45 4.80 2.61
N SER A 235 -6.62 5.42 2.61
CA SER A 235 -7.17 5.99 1.39
C SER A 235 -6.28 7.14 0.87
N PRO A 236 -6.31 7.45 -0.43
CA PRO A 236 -5.48 8.52 -0.99
C PRO A 236 -5.74 9.91 -0.39
N ASP A 237 -6.95 10.16 0.10
CA ASP A 237 -7.33 11.41 0.77
C ASP A 237 -7.02 11.41 2.28
N GLY A 238 -6.51 10.28 2.82
CA GLY A 238 -6.15 10.12 4.23
C GLY A 238 -7.32 10.06 5.21
N LYS A 239 -8.57 9.94 4.73
CA LYS A 239 -9.77 9.92 5.59
C LYS A 239 -10.18 8.54 6.05
N PHE A 240 -9.75 7.51 5.32
CA PHE A 240 -10.18 6.14 5.53
C PHE A 240 -8.99 5.19 5.65
N VAL A 241 -9.22 4.05 6.28
CA VAL A 241 -8.31 2.91 6.29
C VAL A 241 -9.04 1.69 5.75
N LEU A 242 -8.56 1.11 4.66
CA LEU A 242 -9.00 -0.20 4.14
C LEU A 242 -8.17 -1.30 4.78
N TYR A 243 -8.80 -2.40 5.14
CA TYR A 243 -8.12 -3.56 5.74
C TYR A 243 -8.98 -4.81 5.56
N MET A 244 -8.41 -5.95 5.90
CA MET A 244 -9.13 -7.22 6.00
C MET A 244 -9.23 -7.66 7.47
N LYS A 245 -10.32 -8.35 7.80
CA LYS A 245 -10.42 -9.15 9.02
C LYS A 245 -10.47 -10.60 8.61
N ASP A 246 -9.37 -11.30 8.84
CA ASP A 246 -9.20 -12.69 8.44
C ASP A 246 -9.12 -13.64 9.64
N SER A 247 -9.34 -14.92 9.34
CA SER A 247 -9.07 -16.03 10.26
C SER A 247 -8.40 -17.17 9.51
N ASP A 248 -7.55 -17.90 10.20
CA ASP A 248 -6.80 -19.04 9.66
C ASP A 248 -6.84 -20.26 10.61
N ASP A 249 -6.51 -21.43 10.06
CA ASP A 249 -6.38 -22.69 10.82
C ASP A 249 -4.92 -23.03 11.16
N GLY A 250 -4.01 -22.06 11.03
CA GLY A 250 -2.55 -22.22 11.11
C GLY A 250 -1.88 -22.68 9.81
N TYR A 251 -2.65 -23.06 8.78
CA TYR A 251 -2.13 -23.49 7.48
C TYR A 251 -2.65 -22.64 6.33
N LYS A 252 -3.90 -22.19 6.40
CA LYS A 252 -4.56 -21.38 5.37
C LYS A 252 -5.61 -20.45 5.97
N TYR A 253 -5.93 -19.40 5.23
CA TYR A 253 -7.12 -18.58 5.48
C TYR A 253 -8.39 -19.41 5.33
N ILE A 254 -9.31 -19.26 6.29
CA ILE A 254 -10.62 -19.94 6.30
C ILE A 254 -11.78 -18.97 6.13
N ALA A 255 -11.59 -17.69 6.46
CA ALA A 255 -12.53 -16.60 6.18
C ALA A 255 -11.77 -15.27 6.14
N SER A 256 -12.25 -14.32 5.36
CA SER A 256 -11.75 -12.94 5.34
C SER A 256 -12.77 -12.03 4.68
N ASP A 257 -13.03 -10.89 5.29
CA ASP A 257 -13.85 -9.82 4.72
C ASP A 257 -13.11 -8.48 4.76
N LEU A 258 -13.45 -7.61 3.81
CA LEU A 258 -12.88 -6.27 3.70
C LEU A 258 -13.72 -5.26 4.49
N PHE A 259 -13.01 -4.36 5.16
CA PHE A 259 -13.59 -3.29 5.97
C PHE A 259 -12.94 -1.96 5.65
N VAL A 260 -13.68 -0.88 5.89
CA VAL A 260 -13.16 0.49 5.88
C VAL A 260 -13.43 1.15 7.22
N TYR A 261 -12.39 1.75 7.80
CA TYR A 261 -12.48 2.58 8.99
C TYR A 261 -12.47 4.06 8.61
N SER A 262 -13.45 4.83 9.06
CA SER A 262 -13.46 6.29 8.96
C SER A 262 -12.68 6.90 10.12
N LEU A 263 -11.60 7.64 9.79
CA LEU A 263 -10.78 8.32 10.79
C LEU A 263 -11.47 9.58 11.34
N GLU A 264 -12.42 10.16 10.60
CA GLU A 264 -13.19 11.33 11.04
C GLU A 264 -14.33 10.93 11.98
N GLU A 265 -15.03 9.84 11.67
CA GLU A 265 -16.22 9.40 12.41
C GLU A 265 -15.90 8.35 13.48
N ASP A 266 -14.66 7.87 13.56
CA ASP A 266 -14.24 6.79 14.46
C ASP A 266 -15.13 5.53 14.30
N THR A 267 -15.51 5.23 13.05
CA THR A 267 -16.54 4.23 12.71
C THR A 267 -16.05 3.26 11.65
N GLU A 268 -16.35 1.97 11.85
CA GLU A 268 -16.05 0.87 10.93
C GLU A 268 -17.24 0.57 10.01
N TYR A 269 -16.94 0.29 8.74
CA TYR A 269 -17.87 -0.08 7.68
C TYR A 269 -17.46 -1.42 7.07
N GLU A 270 -18.36 -2.39 7.07
CA GLU A 270 -18.18 -3.67 6.38
C GLU A 270 -18.39 -3.48 4.87
N LEU A 271 -17.38 -3.81 4.06
CA LEU A 271 -17.45 -3.70 2.59
C LEU A 271 -17.89 -5.01 1.93
N THR A 272 -17.46 -6.14 2.49
CA THR A 272 -17.85 -7.48 2.07
C THR A 272 -18.35 -8.27 3.26
N ASN A 273 -19.25 -9.20 2.98
CA ASN A 273 -19.74 -10.19 3.94
C ASN A 273 -20.17 -11.40 3.11
N THR A 274 -19.18 -12.14 2.60
CA THR A 274 -19.43 -13.23 1.65
C THR A 274 -19.01 -14.57 2.21
N GLU A 275 -19.90 -15.56 2.17
CA GLU A 275 -19.62 -16.89 2.71
C GLU A 275 -18.75 -17.75 1.78
N ASP A 276 -18.78 -17.46 0.47
CA ASP A 276 -18.16 -18.26 -0.58
C ASP A 276 -16.86 -17.64 -1.14
N LYS A 277 -16.46 -16.48 -0.63
CA LYS A 277 -15.22 -15.80 -1.02
C LYS A 277 -14.42 -15.39 0.21
N ILE A 278 -13.11 -15.31 0.03
CA ILE A 278 -12.16 -14.83 1.03
C ILE A 278 -11.46 -13.64 0.39
N GLU A 279 -11.95 -12.43 0.64
CA GLU A 279 -11.38 -11.20 0.09
C GLU A 279 -10.16 -10.76 0.88
N MET A 280 -9.05 -10.53 0.18
CA MET A 280 -7.75 -10.30 0.81
C MET A 280 -6.90 -9.26 0.08
N TYR A 281 -5.94 -8.69 0.80
CA TYR A 281 -4.86 -7.86 0.26
C TYR A 281 -5.37 -6.74 -0.66
N ALA A 282 -6.39 -6.02 -0.19
CA ALA A 282 -7.01 -4.97 -0.97
C ALA A 282 -6.16 -3.69 -1.01
N GLU A 283 -6.15 -3.01 -2.14
CA GLU A 283 -5.46 -1.73 -2.37
C GLU A 283 -6.41 -0.72 -3.00
N TRP A 284 -6.26 0.55 -2.64
CA TRP A 284 -6.99 1.67 -3.25
C TRP A 284 -6.45 2.01 -4.64
N SER A 285 -7.32 2.48 -5.53
CA SER A 285 -6.88 3.30 -6.66
C SER A 285 -6.36 4.65 -6.16
N ASN A 286 -5.43 5.27 -6.89
CA ASN A 286 -4.85 6.56 -6.51
C ASN A 286 -5.90 7.68 -6.46
N ASP A 287 -6.97 7.57 -7.27
CA ASP A 287 -8.11 8.49 -7.24
C ASP A 287 -9.14 8.20 -6.12
N GLY A 288 -8.97 7.11 -5.36
CA GLY A 288 -9.81 6.71 -4.24
C GLY A 288 -11.20 6.19 -4.62
N LYS A 289 -11.50 5.99 -5.91
CA LYS A 289 -12.83 5.58 -6.36
C LYS A 289 -13.01 4.07 -6.48
N ASN A 290 -11.91 3.32 -6.50
CA ASN A 290 -11.92 1.88 -6.66
C ASN A 290 -10.99 1.22 -5.67
N ILE A 291 -11.19 -0.07 -5.46
CA ILE A 291 -10.24 -0.97 -4.84
C ILE A 291 -9.97 -2.15 -5.77
N VAL A 292 -8.80 -2.76 -5.61
CA VAL A 292 -8.48 -4.06 -6.18
C VAL A 292 -8.16 -5.01 -5.04
N TYR A 293 -8.62 -6.25 -5.11
CA TYR A 293 -8.36 -7.27 -4.09
C TYR A 293 -8.16 -8.64 -4.74
N GLN A 294 -7.67 -9.60 -3.96
CA GLN A 294 -7.51 -10.98 -4.42
C GLN A 294 -8.30 -12.00 -3.59
N THR A 295 -8.39 -13.22 -4.10
CA THR A 295 -8.77 -14.43 -3.34
C THR A 295 -7.57 -15.36 -3.15
N PRO A 296 -7.63 -16.33 -2.22
CA PRO A 296 -6.60 -17.36 -2.07
C PRO A 296 -6.37 -18.22 -3.31
N GLN A 297 -7.34 -18.24 -4.25
CA GLN A 297 -7.26 -18.98 -5.51
C GLN A 297 -6.55 -18.20 -6.62
N GLY A 298 -6.00 -17.01 -6.32
CA GLY A 298 -5.32 -16.17 -7.31
C GLY A 298 -6.27 -15.47 -8.26
N GLU A 299 -7.50 -15.19 -7.82
CA GLU A 299 -8.42 -14.36 -8.58
C GLU A 299 -8.27 -12.91 -8.13
N ILE A 300 -8.22 -11.96 -9.08
CA ILE A 300 -8.21 -10.53 -8.78
C ILE A 300 -9.56 -9.92 -9.16
N TYR A 301 -10.08 -9.04 -8.31
CA TYR A 301 -11.30 -8.29 -8.55
C TYR A 301 -11.05 -6.79 -8.44
N LEU A 302 -11.59 -6.04 -9.40
CA LEU A 302 -11.71 -4.59 -9.36
C LEU A 302 -13.12 -4.24 -8.88
N ALA A 303 -13.24 -3.42 -7.84
CA ALA A 303 -14.52 -3.01 -7.29
C ALA A 303 -14.59 -1.49 -7.12
N LYS A 304 -15.75 -0.89 -7.44
CA LYS A 304 -15.99 0.53 -7.17
C LYS A 304 -16.33 0.75 -5.69
N ILE A 305 -15.77 1.80 -5.09
CA ILE A 305 -16.19 2.28 -3.77
C ILE A 305 -17.31 3.30 -3.93
N ILE A 306 -18.39 3.10 -3.18
CA ILE A 306 -19.53 4.03 -3.13
C ILE A 306 -19.61 4.60 -1.72
N ILE A 307 -19.54 5.92 -1.63
CA ILE A 307 -19.70 6.70 -0.39
C ILE A 307 -20.98 7.54 -0.54
N GLU A 308 -21.97 7.27 0.29
CA GLU A 308 -23.23 8.00 0.36
C GLU A 308 -23.24 8.85 1.64
N ASN A 309 -23.50 10.15 1.50
CA ASN A 309 -23.65 11.10 2.61
C ASN A 309 -25.12 11.46 2.83
#